data_AF-A0A523T336-F1
#
_entry.id   AF-A0A523T336-F1
#
_cell.length_a   1.000
_cell.length_b   1.000
_cell.length_c   1.000
_cell.angle_alpha   90.00
_cell.angle_beta   90.00
_cell.angle_gamma   90.00
#
_symmetry.space_group_name_H-M   'P 1'
#
loop_
_entity.id
_entity.type
_entity.pdbx_description
1 polymer ?
#
loop_
_entity_poly.entity_id
_entity_poly.type
_entity_poly.pdbx_seq_one_letter_code
_entity_poly.pdbx_strand_id
1 'polypeptide(L)'
;MVEKLVELNVTKSVAEDLVGYFDNEFIGKWTEAIHYADADDKAAYIVKAIRESWLLPEKWLKAKEQGKDKAKMKKLKQLEEQRQKEEERKRKEEVEKLDNIYNSLSDKQKEEVDEEAQGRLVGFALEWLREGKKDSVIVQASLKGN
;
A
#
# COMPACT_ATOMS: atom_id res chain seq x y z
N MET A 1 -24.76 -18.24 11.35
CA MET A 1 -25.19 -18.24 9.92
C MET A 1 -26.70 -18.11 9.81
N VAL A 2 -27.46 -18.93 10.53
CA VAL A 2 -28.93 -18.86 10.59
C VAL A 2 -29.45 -17.43 10.82
N GLU A 3 -28.91 -16.71 11.81
CA GLU A 3 -29.30 -15.32 12.11
C GLU A 3 -29.13 -14.37 10.92
N LYS A 4 -28.04 -14.50 10.14
CA LYS A 4 -27.80 -13.67 8.94
C LYS A 4 -28.85 -13.91 7.84
N LEU A 5 -29.34 -15.14 7.71
CA LEU A 5 -30.43 -15.46 6.77
C LEU A 5 -31.77 -14.90 7.29
N VAL A 6 -31.99 -14.95 8.60
CA VAL A 6 -33.18 -14.35 9.24
C VAL A 6 -33.21 -12.83 9.06
N GLU A 7 -32.07 -12.15 9.16
CA GLU A 7 -31.94 -10.71 8.85
C GLU A 7 -32.30 -10.39 7.39
N LEU A 8 -32.16 -11.35 6.48
CA LEU A 8 -32.57 -11.25 5.08
C LEU A 8 -34.04 -11.68 4.86
N ASN A 9 -34.84 -11.76 5.94
CA ASN A 9 -36.24 -12.20 5.95
C ASN A 9 -36.45 -13.66 5.53
N VAL A 10 -35.43 -14.51 5.59
CA VAL A 10 -35.62 -15.97 5.47
C VAL A 10 -36.17 -16.50 6.79
N THR A 11 -37.21 -17.33 6.75
CA THR A 11 -37.79 -17.91 7.96
C THR A 11 -36.77 -18.77 8.70
N LYS A 12 -36.82 -18.77 10.04
CA LYS A 12 -35.84 -19.49 10.88
C LYS A 12 -35.71 -20.97 10.50
N SER A 13 -36.84 -21.65 10.23
CA SER A 13 -36.85 -23.05 9.82
C SER A 13 -36.14 -23.29 8.48
N VAL A 14 -36.34 -22.41 7.49
CA VAL A 14 -35.64 -22.50 6.20
C VAL A 14 -34.17 -22.13 6.35
N ALA A 15 -33.83 -21.17 7.21
CA ALA A 15 -32.45 -20.81 7.49
C ALA A 15 -31.67 -21.96 8.18
N GLU A 16 -32.30 -22.66 9.12
CA GLU A 16 -31.75 -23.87 9.76
C GLU A 16 -31.58 -25.01 8.75
N ASP A 17 -32.57 -25.23 7.89
CA ASP A 17 -32.51 -26.19 6.77
C ASP A 17 -31.31 -25.89 5.85
N LEU A 18 -31.19 -24.65 5.37
CA LEU A 18 -30.08 -24.25 4.49
C LEU A 18 -28.71 -24.45 5.13
N VAL A 19 -28.54 -24.07 6.41
CA VAL A 19 -27.27 -24.23 7.13
C VAL A 19 -26.95 -25.71 7.42
N GLY A 20 -27.97 -26.56 7.54
CA GLY A 20 -27.80 -28.00 7.74
C GLY A 20 -27.37 -28.75 6.48
N TYR A 21 -27.78 -28.29 5.30
CA TYR A 21 -27.55 -28.99 4.03
C TYR A 21 -26.47 -28.36 3.13
N PHE A 22 -26.16 -27.08 3.30
CA PHE A 22 -25.25 -26.36 2.41
C PHE A 22 -24.03 -25.80 3.15
N ASP A 23 -22.95 -25.64 2.40
CA ASP A 23 -21.70 -25.12 2.94
C ASP A 23 -21.85 -23.66 3.42
N ASN A 24 -21.35 -23.39 4.62
CA ASN A 24 -21.45 -22.08 5.26
C ASN A 24 -20.69 -20.99 4.48
N GLU A 25 -19.60 -21.32 3.78
CA GLU A 25 -18.89 -20.36 2.95
C GLU A 25 -19.73 -19.98 1.72
N PHE A 26 -20.38 -20.95 1.09
CA PHE A 26 -21.29 -20.72 -0.03
C PHE A 26 -22.51 -19.87 0.37
N ILE A 27 -23.16 -20.21 1.50
CA ILE A 27 -24.26 -19.39 2.07
C ILE A 27 -23.74 -17.97 2.37
N GLY A 28 -22.58 -17.86 3.01
CA GLY A 28 -21.96 -16.58 3.33
C GLY A 28 -21.74 -15.71 2.09
N LYS A 29 -21.18 -16.27 1.01
CA LYS A 29 -21.00 -15.55 -0.26
C LYS A 29 -22.33 -15.04 -0.82
N TRP A 30 -23.39 -15.84 -0.75
CA TRP A 30 -24.73 -15.44 -1.19
C TRP A 30 -25.34 -14.35 -0.31
N THR A 31 -25.16 -14.39 1.01
CA THR A 31 -25.63 -13.33 1.92
C THR A 31 -24.96 -11.98 1.63
N GLU A 32 -23.70 -11.98 1.18
CA GLU A 32 -23.02 -10.75 0.75
C GLU A 32 -23.43 -10.32 -0.67
N ALA A 33 -23.62 -11.29 -1.57
CA ALA A 33 -23.86 -11.02 -2.98
C ALA A 33 -25.31 -10.66 -3.30
N ILE A 34 -26.27 -10.95 -2.41
CA ILE A 34 -27.69 -10.66 -2.62
C ILE A 34 -27.98 -9.18 -2.88
N HIS A 35 -27.15 -8.27 -2.36
CA HIS A 35 -27.27 -6.83 -2.62
C HIS A 35 -26.93 -6.42 -4.06
N TYR A 36 -26.28 -7.31 -4.82
CA TYR A 36 -25.90 -7.12 -6.21
C TYR A 36 -26.86 -7.84 -7.18
N ALA A 37 -27.76 -8.68 -6.65
CA ALA A 37 -28.81 -9.31 -7.42
C ALA A 37 -29.98 -8.33 -7.58
N ASP A 38 -30.54 -8.27 -8.79
CA ASP A 38 -31.74 -7.49 -9.09
C ASP A 38 -32.97 -8.37 -8.85
N ALA A 39 -33.39 -8.45 -7.59
CA ALA A 39 -34.49 -9.29 -7.15
C ALA A 39 -35.41 -8.52 -6.20
N ASP A 40 -36.71 -8.53 -6.51
CA ASP A 40 -37.75 -7.90 -5.68
C ASP A 40 -37.88 -8.60 -4.33
N ASP A 41 -37.95 -9.94 -4.34
CA ASP A 41 -37.91 -10.77 -3.13
C ASP A 41 -36.53 -11.42 -2.97
N LYS A 42 -35.69 -10.75 -2.18
CA LYS A 42 -34.33 -11.21 -1.87
C LYS A 42 -34.30 -12.50 -1.02
N ALA A 43 -35.31 -12.73 -0.19
CA ALA A 43 -35.40 -13.92 0.66
C ALA A 43 -35.72 -15.16 -0.19
N ALA A 44 -36.71 -15.06 -1.07
CA ALA A 44 -37.03 -16.14 -2.01
C ALA A 44 -35.86 -16.39 -2.98
N TYR A 45 -35.24 -15.32 -3.47
CA TYR A 45 -34.11 -15.41 -4.40
C TYR A 45 -32.91 -16.12 -3.77
N ILE A 46 -32.49 -15.76 -2.55
CA ILE A 46 -31.33 -16.37 -1.90
C ILE A 46 -31.58 -17.86 -1.59
N VAL A 47 -32.78 -18.22 -1.13
CA VAL A 47 -33.15 -19.62 -0.86
C VAL A 47 -33.08 -20.45 -2.14
N LYS A 48 -33.63 -19.93 -3.24
CA LYS A 48 -33.59 -20.61 -4.54
C LYS A 48 -32.17 -20.74 -5.07
N ALA A 49 -31.40 -19.66 -5.02
CA ALA A 49 -30.03 -19.62 -5.50
C ALA A 49 -29.13 -20.61 -4.75
N ILE A 50 -29.32 -20.75 -3.43
CA ILE A 50 -28.56 -21.72 -2.63
C ILE A 50 -29.00 -23.15 -2.97
N ARG A 51 -30.30 -23.44 -3.01
CA ARG A 51 -30.82 -24.80 -3.28
C ARG A 51 -30.45 -25.32 -4.66
N GLU A 52 -30.43 -24.44 -5.66
CA GLU A 52 -30.09 -24.78 -7.04
C GLU A 52 -28.60 -24.58 -7.36
N SER A 53 -27.77 -24.25 -6.35
CA SER A 53 -26.32 -24.02 -6.53
C SER A 53 -26.00 -22.99 -7.63
N TRP A 54 -26.74 -21.89 -7.70
CA TRP A 54 -26.53 -20.85 -8.70
C TRP A 54 -25.16 -20.17 -8.54
N LEU A 55 -24.66 -19.63 -9.66
CA LEU A 55 -23.48 -18.77 -9.67
C LEU A 55 -23.77 -17.41 -9.04
N LEU A 56 -22.75 -16.83 -8.40
CA LEU A 56 -22.84 -15.52 -7.76
C LEU A 56 -23.02 -14.41 -8.81
N PRO A 57 -23.74 -13.31 -8.46
CA PRO A 57 -23.90 -12.15 -9.32
C PRO A 57 -22.57 -11.59 -9.84
N GLU A 58 -22.47 -11.37 -11.15
CA GLU A 58 -21.26 -10.87 -11.81
C GLU A 58 -20.78 -9.53 -11.20
N LYS A 59 -21.73 -8.65 -10.84
CA LYS A 59 -21.41 -7.37 -10.20
C LYS A 59 -20.69 -7.55 -8.86
N TRP A 60 -21.05 -8.56 -8.06
CA TRP A 60 -20.35 -8.87 -6.81
C TRP A 60 -18.95 -9.43 -7.07
N LEU A 61 -18.78 -10.28 -8.08
CA LEU A 61 -17.48 -10.83 -8.46
C LEU A 61 -16.52 -9.71 -8.88
N LYS A 62 -16.97 -8.78 -9.74
CA LYS A 62 -16.20 -7.59 -10.14
C LYS A 62 -15.86 -6.70 -8.95
N ALA A 63 -16.80 -6.47 -8.04
CA ALA A 63 -16.58 -5.66 -6.84
C ALA A 63 -15.53 -6.28 -5.90
N LYS A 64 -15.56 -7.61 -5.72
CA LYS A 64 -14.55 -8.34 -4.92
C LYS A 64 -13.16 -8.27 -5.54
N GLU A 65 -13.05 -8.40 -6.86
CA GLU A 65 -11.77 -8.29 -7.57
C GLU A 65 -11.16 -6.90 -7.42
N GLN A 66 -11.94 -5.85 -7.71
CA GLN A 66 -11.52 -4.46 -7.52
C GLN A 66 -11.15 -4.14 -6.07
N GLY A 67 -11.88 -4.70 -5.10
CA GLY A 67 -11.57 -4.55 -3.68
C GLY A 67 -10.22 -5.17 -3.30
N LYS A 68 -9.90 -6.36 -3.84
CA LYS A 68 -8.61 -7.02 -3.65
C LYS A 68 -7.46 -6.20 -4.24
N ASP A 69 -7.66 -5.61 -5.42
CA ASP A 69 -6.63 -4.79 -6.07
C ASP A 69 -6.36 -3.50 -5.30
N LYS A 70 -7.41 -2.82 -4.81
CA LYS A 70 -7.26 -1.66 -3.93
C LYS A 70 -6.50 -1.99 -2.64
N ALA A 71 -6.79 -3.15 -2.03
CA ALA A 71 -6.10 -3.59 -0.81
C ALA A 71 -4.61 -3.88 -1.07
N LYS A 72 -4.29 -4.55 -2.19
CA LYS A 72 -2.90 -4.79 -2.61
C LYS A 72 -2.15 -3.47 -2.84
N MET A 73 -2.76 -2.54 -3.59
CA MET A 73 -2.16 -1.22 -3.85
C MET A 73 -1.92 -0.44 -2.56
N LYS A 74 -2.84 -0.47 -1.61
CA LYS A 74 -2.66 0.15 -0.30
C LYS A 74 -1.47 -0.45 0.46
N LYS A 75 -1.32 -1.78 0.46
CA LYS A 75 -0.21 -2.46 1.12
C LYS A 75 1.13 -2.12 0.47
N LEU A 76 1.20 -2.06 -0.87
CA LEU A 76 2.40 -1.64 -1.60
C LEU A 76 2.79 -0.20 -1.26
N LYS A 77 1.82 0.72 -1.23
CA LYS A 77 2.07 2.12 -0.87
C LYS A 77 2.63 2.26 0.55
N GLN A 78 2.07 1.51 1.51
CA GLN A 78 2.56 1.50 2.89
C GLN A 78 4.00 0.97 3.00
N LEU A 79 4.31 -0.09 2.25
CA LEU A 79 5.65 -0.67 2.23
C LEU A 79 6.68 0.31 1.64
N GLU A 80 6.32 0.98 0.55
CA GLU A 80 7.17 1.99 -0.09
C GLU A 80 7.44 3.17 0.86
N GLU A 81 6.41 3.66 1.55
CA GLU A 81 6.54 4.74 2.53
C GLU A 81 7.45 4.35 3.71
N GLN A 82 7.36 3.09 4.18
CA GLN A 82 8.26 2.59 5.22
C GLN A 82 9.71 2.52 4.75
N ARG A 83 9.93 2.04 3.53
CA ARG A 83 11.26 1.98 2.92
C ARG A 83 11.89 3.37 2.80
N GLN A 84 11.13 4.34 2.29
CA GLN A 84 11.60 5.72 2.15
C GLN A 84 11.97 6.35 3.50
N LYS A 85 11.15 6.12 4.54
CA LYS A 85 11.47 6.61 5.90
C LYS A 85 12.73 5.96 6.47
N GLU A 86 12.93 4.67 6.23
CA GLU A 86 14.12 3.97 6.70
C GLU A 86 15.38 4.45 5.97
N GLU A 87 15.31 4.64 4.66
CA GLU A 87 16.40 5.22 3.85
C GLU A 87 16.73 6.65 4.32
N GLU A 88 15.72 7.49 4.56
CA GLU A 88 15.94 8.84 5.07
C GLU A 88 16.58 8.83 6.46
N ARG A 89 16.16 7.92 7.34
CA ARG A 89 16.79 7.76 8.67
C ARG A 89 18.25 7.34 8.55
N LYS A 90 18.55 6.31 7.76
CA LYS A 90 19.93 5.84 7.53
C LYS A 90 20.80 6.95 6.96
N ARG A 91 20.25 7.73 6.01
CA ARG A 91 20.93 8.88 5.43
C ARG A 91 21.24 9.95 6.47
N LYS A 92 20.29 10.28 7.36
CA LYS A 92 20.53 11.25 8.44
C LYS A 92 21.63 10.78 9.39
N GLU A 93 21.59 9.51 9.79
CA GLU A 93 22.61 8.90 10.64
C GLU A 93 24.00 8.87 9.97
N GLU A 94 24.05 8.62 8.67
CA GLU A 94 25.28 8.66 7.91
C GLU A 94 25.85 10.07 7.81
N VAL A 95 25.01 11.07 7.51
CA VAL A 95 25.42 12.48 7.48
C VAL A 95 25.96 12.91 8.85
N GLU A 96 25.28 12.58 9.94
CA GLU A 96 25.72 12.91 11.30
C GLU A 96 27.05 12.23 11.65
N LYS A 97 27.25 10.97 11.25
CA LYS A 97 28.54 10.29 11.44
C LYS A 97 29.66 10.95 10.64
N LEU A 98 29.41 11.28 9.38
CA LEU A 98 30.41 11.94 8.52
C LEU A 98 30.75 13.33 9.05
N ASP A 99 29.76 14.10 9.52
CA ASP A 99 29.97 15.42 10.11
C ASP A 99 30.83 15.34 11.38
N ASN A 100 30.55 14.38 12.27
CA ASN A 100 31.36 14.13 13.46
C ASN A 100 32.81 13.76 13.11
N ILE A 101 33.02 12.89 12.12
CA ILE A 101 34.36 12.52 11.63
C ILE A 101 35.06 13.75 11.07
N TYR A 102 34.42 14.50 10.18
CA TYR A 102 34.98 15.70 9.57
C TYR A 102 35.39 16.72 10.63
N ASN A 103 34.53 16.99 11.60
CA ASN A 103 34.82 17.93 12.68
C ASN A 103 35.99 17.50 13.58
N SER A 104 36.27 16.20 13.68
CA SER A 104 37.42 15.66 14.41
C SER A 104 38.77 15.78 13.67
N LEU A 105 38.77 16.08 12.38
CA LEU A 105 39.99 16.23 11.56
C LEU A 105 40.74 17.53 11.88
N SER A 106 42.06 17.52 11.70
CA SER A 106 42.86 18.75 11.71
C SER A 106 42.61 19.60 10.47
N ASP A 107 42.91 20.90 10.54
CA ASP A 107 42.65 21.84 9.44
C ASP A 107 43.29 21.41 8.12
N LYS A 108 44.52 20.87 8.18
CA LYS A 108 45.23 20.34 7.00
C LYS A 108 44.50 19.13 6.39
N GLN A 109 43.96 18.24 7.22
CA GLN A 109 43.21 17.07 6.76
C GLN A 109 41.84 17.45 6.19
N LYS A 110 41.20 18.48 6.74
CA LYS A 110 39.95 19.04 6.20
C LYS A 110 40.16 19.62 4.81
N GLU A 111 41.24 20.39 4.63
CA GLU A 111 41.62 20.98 3.35
C GLU A 111 41.87 19.90 2.27
N GLU A 112 42.61 18.83 2.60
CA GLU A 112 42.81 17.70 1.67
C GLU A 112 41.49 17.01 1.27
N VAL A 113 40.57 16.81 2.22
CA VAL A 113 39.24 16.22 1.95
C VAL A 113 38.39 17.13 1.09
N ASP A 114 38.40 18.44 1.34
CA ASP A 114 37.65 19.43 0.56
C ASP A 114 38.17 19.53 -0.89
N GLU A 115 39.49 19.49 -1.08
CA GLU A 115 40.11 19.48 -2.41
C GLU A 115 39.75 18.20 -3.19
N GLU A 116 39.84 17.03 -2.55
CA GLU A 116 39.46 15.77 -3.16
C GLU A 116 37.96 15.70 -3.50
N ALA A 117 37.11 16.18 -2.59
CA ALA A 117 35.67 16.27 -2.82
C ALA A 117 35.35 17.19 -4.00
N GLN A 118 36.01 18.35 -4.09
CA GLN A 118 35.87 19.26 -5.23
C GLN A 118 36.35 18.60 -6.52
N GLY A 119 37.47 17.87 -6.52
CA GLY A 119 37.98 17.16 -7.69
C GLY A 119 37.03 16.08 -8.24
N ARG A 120 36.15 15.55 -7.40
CA ARG A 120 35.15 14.53 -7.75
C ARG A 120 33.81 15.13 -8.22
N LEU A 121 33.57 16.42 -8.00
CA LEU A 121 32.35 17.09 -8.42
C LEU A 121 32.34 17.36 -9.93
N VAL A 122 31.17 17.22 -10.54
CA VAL A 122 30.97 17.55 -11.96
C VAL A 122 31.14 19.07 -12.17
N GLY A 123 31.76 19.48 -13.28
CA GLY A 123 32.19 20.87 -13.54
C GLY A 123 31.13 21.95 -13.31
N PHE A 124 29.87 21.71 -13.68
CA PHE A 124 28.78 22.68 -13.44
C PHE A 124 28.42 22.83 -11.96
N ALA A 125 28.61 21.80 -11.14
CA ALA A 125 28.34 21.85 -9.71
C ALA A 125 29.42 22.65 -8.97
N LEU A 126 30.68 22.54 -9.42
CA LEU A 126 31.80 23.34 -8.93
C LEU A 126 31.61 24.83 -9.20
N GLU A 127 31.17 25.17 -10.41
CA GLU A 127 30.93 26.55 -10.83
C GLU A 127 29.84 27.21 -9.97
N TRP A 128 28.73 26.51 -9.71
CA TRP A 128 27.65 27.05 -8.87
C TRP A 128 27.99 27.09 -7.38
N LEU A 129 28.85 26.20 -6.88
CA LEU A 129 29.39 26.28 -5.52
C LEU A 129 30.26 27.53 -5.33
N ARG A 130 31.09 27.87 -6.33
CA ARG A 130 31.92 29.10 -6.33
C ARG A 130 31.08 30.36 -6.41
N GLU A 131 29.95 30.31 -7.11
CA GLU A 131 28.98 31.40 -7.19
C GLU A 131 28.05 31.52 -5.96
N GLY A 132 28.21 30.64 -4.96
CA GLY A 132 27.39 30.66 -3.74
C GLY A 132 25.95 30.13 -3.93
N LYS A 133 25.62 29.50 -5.07
CA LYS A 133 24.28 28.98 -5.40
C LYS A 133 24.04 27.57 -4.86
N LYS A 134 24.29 27.36 -3.57
CA LYS A 134 24.24 26.04 -2.91
C LYS A 134 22.83 25.42 -2.84
N ASP A 135 21.78 26.24 -2.89
CA ASP A 135 20.39 25.80 -2.74
C ASP A 135 19.72 25.36 -4.06
N SER A 136 20.44 25.41 -5.18
CA SER A 136 19.88 25.00 -6.48
C SER A 136 19.54 23.51 -6.49
N VAL A 137 18.34 23.16 -6.96
CA VAL A 137 17.83 21.77 -7.04
C VAL A 137 18.78 20.84 -7.79
N ILE A 138 19.44 21.35 -8.83
CA ILE A 138 20.37 20.58 -9.68
C ILE A 138 21.71 20.35 -8.95
N VAL A 139 22.22 21.36 -8.23
CA VAL A 139 23.43 21.20 -7.39
C VAL A 139 23.16 20.22 -6.25
N GLN A 140 22.00 20.30 -5.61
CA GLN A 140 21.60 19.30 -4.63
C GLN A 140 21.46 17.92 -5.25
N ALA A 141 20.90 17.77 -6.45
CA ALA A 141 20.80 16.46 -7.11
C ALA A 141 22.18 15.86 -7.42
N SER A 142 23.14 16.67 -7.88
CA SER A 142 24.51 16.25 -8.16
C SER A 142 25.32 15.93 -6.90
N LEU A 143 25.07 16.63 -5.79
CA LEU A 143 25.64 16.30 -4.48
C LEU A 143 25.00 15.04 -3.87
N LYS A 144 23.77 14.71 -4.29
CA LYS A 144 23.03 13.53 -3.82
C LYS A 144 23.33 12.26 -4.62
N GLY A 145 24.12 12.32 -5.71
CA GLY A 145 24.28 11.19 -6.64
C GLY A 145 25.69 11.01 -7.19
N ASN A 146 26.39 10.02 -6.64
CA ASN A 146 27.18 9.00 -7.34
C ASN A 146 27.30 7.77 -6.42
#